data_AF-A0A1F5V2C6-F1
#
_entry.id   AF-A0A1F5V2C6-F1
#
_cell.length_a   1.000
_cell.length_b   1.000
_cell.length_c   1.000
_cell.angle_alpha   90.00
_cell.angle_beta   90.00
_cell.angle_gamma   90.00
#
_symmetry.space_group_name_H-M   'P 1'
#
loop_
_entity.id
_entity.type
_entity.pdbx_description
1 polymer ?
#
loop_
_entity_poly.entity_id
_entity_poly.type
_entity_poly.pdbx_seq_one_letter_code
_entity_poly.pdbx_strand_id
1 'polypeptide(L)'
;MSDIAQRVIEEVSRNYENELIKKVQKTRDKEAFYHLVRLYDARIYSVVYRFLHNREDALEIVQDVFLQAFRKIKQYRWESPFYFWIQRIAVNYSINCIKKYGKDVLNRAEECDKVQSASAFVSSPEQTLEGEEKKKFVADAIARISVPYRMAVILKDIEGFSYEEIAALTKTGMGTVKSRINRGREELKEIFIAMKEEVREYGM
;
A
#
# COMPACT_ATOMS: atom_id res chain seq x y z
N MET A 1 9.21 -23.98 13.41
CA MET A 1 8.05 -23.82 14.32
C MET A 1 6.95 -24.78 13.87
N SER A 2 6.28 -25.48 14.78
CA SER A 2 5.14 -26.37 14.45
C SER A 2 3.98 -25.54 13.87
N ASP A 3 3.25 -26.06 12.88
CA ASP A 3 2.03 -25.45 12.29
C ASP A 3 1.01 -25.04 13.38
N ILE A 4 0.95 -25.78 14.48
CA ILE A 4 0.12 -25.47 15.65
C ILE A 4 0.57 -24.16 16.31
N ALA A 5 1.87 -23.94 16.49
CA ALA A 5 2.40 -22.74 17.13
C ALA A 5 2.11 -21.49 16.29
N GLN A 6 2.19 -21.60 14.96
CA GLN A 6 1.88 -20.51 14.04
C GLN A 6 0.39 -20.13 14.11
N ARG A 7 -0.51 -21.11 14.10
CA ARG A 7 -1.96 -20.88 14.23
C ARG A 7 -2.33 -20.23 15.56
N VAL A 8 -1.70 -20.65 16.65
CA VAL A 8 -1.93 -20.06 17.98
C VAL A 8 -1.48 -18.60 18.00
N ILE A 9 -0.32 -18.27 17.42
CA ILE A 9 0.17 -16.89 17.34
C ILE A 9 -0.78 -16.01 16.53
N GLU A 10 -1.28 -16.52 15.39
CA GLU A 10 -2.23 -15.81 14.54
C GLU A 10 -3.56 -15.54 15.23
N GLU A 11 -4.07 -16.54 15.97
CA GLU A 11 -5.30 -16.41 16.75
C GLU A 11 -5.16 -15.39 17.89
N VAL A 12 -4.06 -15.45 18.64
CA VAL A 12 -3.77 -14.49 19.72
C VAL A 12 -3.67 -13.07 19.16
N SER A 13 -2.96 -12.89 18.04
CA SER A 13 -2.81 -11.58 17.39
C SER A 13 -4.16 -11.03 16.93
N ARG A 14 -5.02 -11.87 16.34
CA ARG A 14 -6.37 -11.49 15.93
C ARG A 14 -7.26 -11.13 17.10
N ASN A 15 -7.19 -11.88 18.20
CA ASN A 15 -7.95 -11.58 19.41
C ASN A 15 -7.52 -10.24 20.03
N TYR A 16 -6.23 -9.96 20.08
CA TYR A 16 -5.70 -8.69 20.55
C TYR A 16 -6.20 -7.51 19.70
N GLU A 17 -6.08 -7.62 18.37
CA GLU A 17 -6.62 -6.62 17.44
C GLU A 17 -8.13 -6.37 17.66
N ASN A 18 -8.90 -7.44 17.78
CA ASN A 18 -10.35 -7.35 17.94
C ASN A 18 -10.73 -6.59 19.23
N GLU A 19 -10.03 -6.86 20.32
CA GLU A 19 -10.27 -6.18 21.60
C GLU A 19 -9.91 -4.69 21.53
N LEU A 20 -8.80 -4.33 20.87
CA LEU A 20 -8.46 -2.93 20.63
C LEU A 20 -9.56 -2.22 19.85
N ILE A 21 -10.02 -2.78 18.72
CA ILE A 21 -11.07 -2.17 17.89
C ILE A 21 -12.35 -1.97 18.71
N LYS A 22 -12.82 -2.99 19.45
CA LYS A 22 -14.01 -2.88 20.30
C LYS A 22 -13.86 -1.78 21.36
N LYS A 23 -12.68 -1.67 21.97
CA LYS A 23 -12.39 -0.64 22.99
C LYS A 23 -12.49 0.76 22.37
N VAL A 24 -11.85 0.99 21.22
CA VAL A 24 -11.94 2.28 20.53
C VAL A 24 -13.37 2.59 20.08
N GLN A 25 -14.12 1.61 19.57
CA GLN A 25 -15.52 1.79 19.16
C GLN A 25 -16.42 2.23 20.34
N LYS A 26 -16.23 1.65 21.53
CA LYS A 26 -17.04 1.94 22.71
C LYS A 26 -16.68 3.30 23.34
N THR A 27 -15.39 3.53 23.64
CA THR A 27 -14.97 4.63 24.52
C THR A 27 -14.14 5.71 23.81
N ARG A 28 -13.82 5.53 22.52
CA ARG A 28 -12.81 6.35 21.80
C ARG A 28 -11.46 6.39 22.53
N ASP A 29 -11.09 5.28 23.14
CA ASP A 29 -9.80 5.11 23.82
C ASP A 29 -8.64 5.39 22.85
N LYS A 30 -7.85 6.43 23.16
CA LYS A 30 -6.72 6.86 22.33
C LYS A 30 -5.55 5.90 22.42
N GLU A 31 -5.33 5.27 23.57
CA GLU A 31 -4.23 4.33 23.78
C GLU A 31 -4.49 3.04 23.00
N ALA A 32 -5.73 2.54 23.05
CA ALA A 32 -6.13 1.40 22.25
C ALA A 32 -5.97 1.67 20.74
N PHE A 33 -6.27 2.89 20.31
CA PHE A 33 -6.06 3.29 18.93
C PHE A 33 -4.56 3.44 18.59
N TYR A 34 -3.73 3.94 19.50
CA TYR A 34 -2.29 4.02 19.31
C TYR A 34 -1.68 2.62 19.05
N HIS A 35 -2.12 1.60 19.79
CA HIS A 35 -1.72 0.22 19.50
C HIS A 35 -2.17 -0.26 18.10
N LEU A 36 -3.38 0.10 17.65
CA LEU A 36 -3.80 -0.18 16.27
C LEU A 36 -2.92 0.53 15.24
N VAL A 37 -2.53 1.78 15.49
CA VAL A 37 -1.60 2.51 14.60
C VAL A 37 -0.29 1.73 14.49
N ARG A 38 0.29 1.30 15.62
CA ARG A 38 1.55 0.52 15.64
C ARG A 38 1.47 -0.82 14.92
N LEU A 39 0.29 -1.43 14.81
CA LEU A 39 0.09 -2.68 14.07
C LEU A 39 0.09 -2.46 12.55
N TYR A 40 -0.28 -1.26 12.10
CA TYR A 40 -0.62 -1.00 10.70
C TYR A 40 0.21 0.08 10.01
N ASP A 41 0.91 0.93 10.75
CA ASP A 41 1.62 2.10 10.26
C ASP A 41 2.51 1.80 9.05
N ALA A 42 3.37 0.80 9.17
CA ALA A 42 4.34 0.48 8.14
C ALA A 42 3.70 -0.14 6.90
N ARG A 43 2.65 -0.97 7.09
CA ARG A 43 1.89 -1.56 5.97
C ARG A 43 1.12 -0.48 5.22
N ILE A 44 0.45 0.42 5.93
CA ILE A 44 -0.31 1.52 5.34
C ILE A 44 0.61 2.54 4.66
N TYR A 45 1.75 2.85 5.27
CA TYR A 45 2.80 3.65 4.63
C TYR A 45 3.29 3.01 3.33
N SER A 46 3.57 1.71 3.34
CA SER A 46 4.03 0.98 2.16
C SER A 46 3.01 1.05 1.01
N VAL A 47 1.71 0.91 1.32
CA VAL A 47 0.61 1.07 0.35
C VAL A 47 0.63 2.48 -0.25
N VAL A 48 0.61 3.52 0.60
CA VAL A 48 0.55 4.92 0.18
C VAL A 48 1.79 5.31 -0.63
N TYR A 49 2.97 4.88 -0.19
CA TYR A 49 4.24 5.15 -0.86
C TYR A 49 4.29 4.54 -2.26
N ARG A 50 3.75 3.32 -2.46
CA ARG A 50 3.64 2.73 -3.81
C ARG A 50 2.78 3.57 -4.77
N PHE A 51 1.79 4.29 -4.24
CA PHE A 51 0.95 5.18 -5.06
C PHE A 51 1.63 6.52 -5.36
N LEU A 52 2.25 7.15 -4.36
CA LEU A 52 2.74 8.53 -4.47
C LEU A 52 4.20 8.64 -4.89
N HIS A 53 5.01 7.65 -4.53
CA HIS A 53 6.46 7.63 -4.74
C HIS A 53 7.18 8.89 -4.20
N ASN A 54 6.60 9.50 -3.17
CA ASN A 54 7.15 10.63 -2.43
C ASN A 54 7.00 10.34 -0.92
N ARG A 55 8.11 10.42 -0.18
CA ARG A 55 8.14 10.10 1.25
C ARG A 55 7.33 11.09 2.09
N GLU A 56 7.46 12.38 1.81
CA GLU A 56 6.81 13.46 2.57
C GLU A 56 5.30 13.40 2.39
N ASP A 57 4.84 13.32 1.14
CA ASP A 57 3.43 13.15 0.81
C ASP A 57 2.86 11.86 1.41
N ALA A 58 3.64 10.77 1.38
CA ALA A 58 3.20 9.51 1.97
C ALA A 58 3.03 9.60 3.49
N LEU A 59 3.96 10.25 4.20
CA LEU A 59 3.86 10.45 5.64
C LEU A 59 2.67 11.33 6.02
N GLU A 60 2.42 12.41 5.27
CA GLU A 60 1.26 13.28 5.47
C GLU A 60 -0.04 12.49 5.29
N ILE A 61 -0.16 11.75 4.18
CA ILE A 61 -1.35 10.95 3.90
C ILE A 61 -1.57 9.85 4.94
N VAL A 62 -0.52 9.18 5.41
CA VAL A 62 -0.64 8.16 6.46
C VAL A 62 -1.23 8.74 7.75
N GLN A 63 -0.78 9.93 8.16
CA GLN A 63 -1.33 10.61 9.34
C GLN A 63 -2.83 10.90 9.17
N ASP A 64 -3.20 11.46 8.02
CA ASP A 64 -4.58 11.75 7.68
C ASP A 64 -5.47 10.49 7.66
N VAL A 65 -4.93 9.38 7.16
CA VAL A 65 -5.62 8.08 7.13
C VAL A 65 -5.92 7.59 8.53
N PHE A 66 -4.94 7.61 9.45
CA PHE A 66 -5.18 7.19 10.83
C PHE A 66 -6.11 8.15 11.56
N LEU A 67 -6.02 9.45 11.33
CA LEU A 67 -6.95 10.43 11.90
C LEU A 67 -8.39 10.15 11.44
N GLN A 68 -8.59 9.83 10.17
CA GLN A 68 -9.90 9.45 9.65
C GLN A 68 -10.36 8.08 10.14
N ALA A 69 -9.46 7.11 10.24
CA ALA A 69 -9.76 5.82 10.81
C ALA A 69 -10.29 5.98 12.24
N PHE A 70 -9.63 6.76 13.10
CA PHE A 70 -10.11 7.07 14.45
C PHE A 70 -11.48 7.76 14.47
N ARG A 71 -11.74 8.65 13.49
CA ARG A 71 -13.04 9.32 13.35
C ARG A 71 -14.15 8.36 12.95
N LYS A 72 -13.86 7.42 12.04
CA LYS A 72 -14.85 6.53 11.41
C LYS A 72 -14.92 5.14 12.04
N ILE A 73 -14.06 4.79 12.99
CA ILE A 73 -13.98 3.42 13.53
C ILE A 73 -15.30 2.91 14.12
N LYS A 74 -16.17 3.78 14.63
CA LYS A 74 -17.54 3.39 15.05
C LYS A 74 -18.42 2.84 13.92
N GLN A 75 -18.09 3.16 12.67
CA GLN A 75 -18.80 2.71 11.48
C GLN A 75 -18.23 1.41 10.91
N TYR A 76 -17.12 0.90 11.45
CA TYR A 76 -16.56 -0.39 11.04
C TYR A 76 -17.47 -1.54 11.52
N ARG A 77 -17.97 -2.34 10.57
CA ARG A 77 -19.02 -3.36 10.78
C ARG A 77 -18.53 -4.80 10.83
N TRP A 78 -17.21 -5.04 10.84
CA TRP A 78 -16.64 -6.41 10.88
C TRP A 78 -16.96 -7.29 9.67
N GLU A 79 -17.42 -6.70 8.57
CA GLU A 79 -17.75 -7.41 7.31
C GLU A 79 -16.49 -7.79 6.51
N SER A 80 -15.33 -7.24 6.86
CA SER A 80 -14.01 -7.53 6.29
C SER A 80 -12.94 -7.34 7.37
N PRO A 81 -11.73 -7.90 7.24
CA PRO A 81 -10.65 -7.64 8.19
C PRO A 81 -10.36 -6.14 8.31
N PHE A 82 -10.00 -5.69 9.51
CA PHE A 82 -9.80 -4.26 9.78
C PHE A 82 -8.73 -3.65 8.87
N TYR A 83 -7.68 -4.41 8.54
CA TYR A 83 -6.68 -4.04 7.55
C TYR A 83 -7.28 -3.56 6.22
N PHE A 84 -8.21 -4.32 5.63
CA PHE A 84 -8.84 -3.95 4.36
C PHE A 84 -9.71 -2.69 4.52
N TRP A 85 -10.35 -2.52 5.67
CA TRP A 85 -11.13 -1.33 5.96
C TRP A 85 -10.27 -0.05 6.02
N ILE A 86 -9.16 -0.08 6.77
CA ILE A 86 -8.23 1.07 6.83
C ILE A 86 -7.49 1.28 5.50
N GLN A 87 -7.17 0.21 4.80
CA GLN A 87 -6.57 0.27 3.47
C GLN A 87 -7.48 0.97 2.46
N ARG A 88 -8.79 0.72 2.49
CA ARG A 88 -9.75 1.47 1.66
C ARG A 88 -9.73 2.97 1.96
N ILE A 89 -9.51 3.38 3.22
CA ILE A 89 -9.31 4.79 3.57
C ILE A 89 -8.01 5.31 2.96
N ALA A 90 -6.90 4.57 3.10
CA ALA A 90 -5.59 4.91 2.55
C ALA A 90 -5.59 5.12 1.04
N VAL A 91 -6.24 4.20 0.31
CA VAL A 91 -6.35 4.30 -1.15
C VAL A 91 -7.16 5.53 -1.54
N ASN A 92 -8.30 5.78 -0.89
CA ASN A 92 -9.11 6.97 -1.19
C ASN A 92 -8.31 8.28 -1.00
N TYR A 93 -7.54 8.37 0.08
CA TYR A 93 -6.68 9.52 0.34
C TYR A 93 -5.57 9.66 -0.71
N SER A 94 -4.91 8.55 -1.06
CA SER A 94 -3.86 8.53 -2.09
C SER A 94 -4.40 8.96 -3.46
N ILE A 95 -5.59 8.49 -3.84
CA ILE A 95 -6.26 8.88 -5.09
C ILE A 95 -6.57 10.37 -5.12
N ASN A 96 -7.07 10.92 -4.00
CA ASN A 96 -7.39 12.34 -3.91
C ASN A 96 -6.12 13.20 -3.98
N CYS A 97 -5.04 12.76 -3.33
CA CYS A 97 -3.72 13.38 -3.42
C CYS A 97 -3.24 13.45 -4.88
N ILE A 98 -3.23 12.31 -5.58
CA ILE A 98 -2.85 12.23 -6.99
C ILE A 98 -3.69 13.16 -7.87
N LYS A 99 -5.01 13.23 -7.67
CA LYS A 99 -5.90 14.11 -8.43
C LYS A 99 -5.62 15.59 -8.16
N LYS A 100 -5.39 15.96 -6.90
CA LYS A 100 -5.10 17.34 -6.48
C LYS A 100 -3.79 17.83 -7.08
N TYR A 101 -2.78 16.97 -7.12
CA TYR A 101 -1.46 17.30 -7.64
C TYR A 101 -1.25 16.86 -9.10
N GLY A 102 -2.30 16.45 -9.83
CA GLY A 102 -2.20 15.90 -11.19
C GLY A 102 -1.63 16.83 -12.27
N LYS A 103 -1.34 18.10 -11.94
CA LYS A 103 -0.52 18.99 -12.79
C LYS A 103 0.97 19.01 -12.41
N ASP A 104 1.32 18.72 -11.15
CA ASP A 104 2.70 18.78 -10.64
C ASP A 104 3.33 17.38 -10.43
N VAL A 105 2.53 16.33 -10.21
CA VAL A 105 3.02 14.94 -10.02
C VAL A 105 3.58 14.35 -11.30
N LEU A 106 3.05 14.74 -12.46
CA LEU A 106 3.61 14.35 -13.76
C LEU A 106 5.02 14.93 -13.97
N ASN A 107 5.26 16.18 -13.55
CA ASN A 107 6.58 16.82 -13.65
C ASN A 107 7.56 16.31 -12.57
N ARG A 108 7.06 15.99 -11.37
CA ARG A 108 7.89 15.50 -10.25
C ARG A 108 8.31 14.04 -10.40
N ALA A 109 7.53 13.22 -11.11
CA ALA A 109 7.92 11.83 -11.40
C ALA A 109 9.18 11.78 -12.30
N GLU A 110 9.39 12.79 -13.15
CA GLU A 110 10.58 12.92 -14.00
C GLU A 110 11.80 13.48 -13.24
N GLU A 111 11.60 14.29 -12.18
CA GLU A 111 12.70 14.81 -11.34
C GLU A 111 13.12 13.87 -10.20
N CYS A 112 12.29 12.88 -9.85
CA CYS A 112 12.54 11.96 -8.72
C CYS A 112 13.49 10.80 -9.07
N ASP A 113 14.21 10.85 -10.20
CA ASP A 113 15.29 9.90 -10.53
C ASP A 113 16.55 10.08 -9.65
N LYS A 114 16.53 11.02 -8.68
CA LYS A 114 17.70 11.37 -7.85
C LYS A 114 17.55 11.24 -6.34
N VAL A 115 16.41 10.78 -5.80
CA VAL A 115 16.25 10.66 -4.33
C VAL A 115 16.44 9.23 -3.88
N GLN A 116 17.55 9.01 -3.15
CA GLN A 116 17.95 7.76 -2.54
C GLN A 116 16.81 7.05 -1.80
N SER A 117 16.74 5.76 -2.10
CA SER A 117 15.94 4.73 -1.44
C SER A 117 16.05 4.81 0.08
N ALA A 118 14.95 5.18 0.75
CA ALA A 118 14.76 4.95 2.17
C ALA A 118 13.83 3.73 2.35
N SER A 119 14.30 2.54 1.99
CA SER A 119 13.69 1.27 2.37
C SER A 119 14.18 0.84 3.76
N ALA A 120 13.92 1.66 4.77
CA ALA A 120 14.02 1.20 6.15
C ALA A 120 12.62 1.24 6.74
N PHE A 121 12.30 0.31 7.64
CA PHE A 121 11.02 0.16 8.34
C PHE A 121 9.95 -0.71 7.64
N VAL A 122 10.34 -1.92 7.21
CA VAL A 122 9.77 -3.20 7.72
C VAL A 122 10.81 -4.31 7.46
N SER A 123 11.82 -4.43 8.32
CA SER A 123 12.71 -5.58 8.29
C SER A 123 12.13 -6.65 9.23
N SER A 124 11.38 -7.60 8.65
CA SER A 124 11.20 -8.91 9.29
C SER A 124 12.59 -9.58 9.38
N PRO A 125 12.93 -10.31 10.46
CA PRO A 125 14.30 -10.80 10.73
C PRO A 125 14.88 -11.85 9.77
N GLU A 126 14.38 -11.99 8.54
CA GLU A 126 14.71 -13.12 7.65
C GLU A 126 14.90 -12.71 6.18
N GLN A 127 15.42 -11.51 5.93
CA GLN A 127 15.64 -11.02 4.56
C GLN A 127 17.12 -11.05 4.23
N THR A 128 17.51 -11.99 3.37
CA THR A 128 18.83 -11.98 2.72
C THR A 128 18.96 -10.74 1.84
N LEU A 129 20.19 -10.23 1.67
CA LEU A 129 20.51 -9.05 0.84
C LEU A 129 19.88 -9.15 -0.57
N GLU A 130 19.94 -10.35 -1.16
CA GLU A 130 19.36 -10.68 -2.48
C GLU A 130 17.82 -10.50 -2.52
N GLY A 131 17.14 -10.74 -1.39
CA GLY A 131 15.69 -10.55 -1.26
C GLY A 131 15.30 -9.07 -1.21
N GLU A 132 16.14 -8.23 -0.61
CA GLU A 132 15.92 -6.78 -0.55
C GLU A 132 16.14 -6.13 -1.92
N GLU A 133 17.18 -6.54 -2.65
CA GLU A 133 17.46 -6.08 -4.01
C GLU A 133 16.32 -6.41 -4.98
N LYS A 134 15.79 -7.65 -4.94
CA LYS A 134 14.64 -8.05 -5.76
C LYS A 134 13.40 -7.22 -5.42
N LYS A 135 13.12 -6.97 -4.14
CA LYS A 135 11.98 -6.16 -3.72
C LYS A 135 12.10 -4.72 -4.18
N LYS A 136 13.31 -4.14 -4.08
CA LYS A 136 13.61 -2.80 -4.57
C LYS A 136 13.40 -2.71 -6.08
N PHE A 137 13.95 -3.66 -6.84
CA PHE A 137 13.77 -3.71 -8.30
C PHE A 137 12.28 -3.74 -8.71
N VAL A 138 11.48 -4.58 -8.05
CA VAL A 138 10.02 -4.64 -8.29
C VAL A 138 9.34 -3.31 -7.95
N ALA A 139 9.70 -2.71 -6.81
CA ALA A 139 9.13 -1.43 -6.38
C ALA A 139 9.44 -0.29 -7.36
N ASP A 140 10.69 -0.23 -7.84
CA ASP A 140 11.14 0.76 -8.81
C ASP A 140 10.44 0.57 -10.17
N ALA A 141 10.28 -0.67 -10.62
CA ALA A 141 9.53 -0.98 -11.84
C ALA A 141 8.06 -0.53 -11.74
N ILE A 142 7.40 -0.80 -10.62
CA ILE A 142 6.02 -0.34 -10.37
C ILE A 142 5.94 1.19 -10.37
N ALA A 143 6.95 1.86 -9.79
CA ALA A 143 7.03 3.31 -9.73
C ALA A 143 7.26 3.98 -11.11
N ARG A 144 7.58 3.23 -12.16
CA ARG A 144 7.68 3.72 -13.54
C ARG A 144 6.39 3.55 -14.35
N ILE A 145 5.44 2.74 -13.90
CA ILE A 145 4.13 2.56 -14.58
C ILE A 145 3.35 3.88 -14.56
N SER A 146 2.63 4.20 -15.63
CA SER A 146 1.73 5.36 -15.67
C SER A 146 0.71 5.32 -14.52
N VAL A 147 0.54 6.43 -13.80
CA VAL A 147 -0.26 6.54 -12.56
C VAL A 147 -1.62 5.82 -12.58
N PRO A 148 -2.52 6.02 -13.56
CA PRO A 148 -3.83 5.37 -13.55
C PRO A 148 -3.76 3.84 -13.67
N TYR A 149 -2.70 3.31 -14.27
CA TYR A 149 -2.48 1.86 -14.42
C TYR A 149 -1.71 1.28 -13.24
N ARG A 150 -0.70 2.01 -12.74
CA ARG A 150 0.03 1.69 -11.52
C ARG A 150 -0.92 1.40 -10.36
N MET A 151 -1.89 2.29 -10.18
CA MET A 151 -2.90 2.13 -9.13
C MET A 151 -3.67 0.81 -9.26
N ALA A 152 -4.08 0.47 -10.48
CA ALA A 152 -4.89 -0.72 -10.73
C ALA A 152 -4.07 -2.00 -10.49
N VAL A 153 -2.79 -2.00 -10.89
CA VAL A 153 -1.84 -3.10 -10.64
C VAL A 153 -1.58 -3.27 -9.14
N ILE A 154 -1.29 -2.18 -8.41
CA ILE A 154 -1.07 -2.25 -6.95
C ILE A 154 -2.29 -2.85 -6.25
N LEU A 155 -3.49 -2.34 -6.53
CA LEU A 155 -4.70 -2.82 -5.89
C LEU A 155 -4.97 -4.29 -6.22
N LYS A 156 -4.74 -4.71 -7.47
CA LYS A 156 -5.07 -6.08 -7.88
C LYS A 156 -4.02 -7.10 -7.45
N ASP A 157 -2.76 -6.82 -7.78
CA ASP A 157 -1.68 -7.81 -7.77
C ASP A 157 -0.86 -7.79 -6.47
N ILE A 158 -0.88 -6.67 -5.74
CA ILE A 158 -0.15 -6.53 -4.47
C ILE A 158 -1.10 -6.60 -3.28
N GLU A 159 -2.19 -5.82 -3.32
CA GLU A 159 -3.14 -5.73 -2.21
C GLU A 159 -4.27 -6.77 -2.28
N GLY A 160 -4.44 -7.44 -3.43
CA GLY A 160 -5.35 -8.57 -3.58
C GLY A 160 -6.84 -8.23 -3.73
N PHE A 161 -7.20 -6.98 -4.03
CA PHE A 161 -8.60 -6.60 -4.21
C PHE A 161 -9.26 -7.34 -5.40
N SER A 162 -10.56 -7.57 -5.29
CA SER A 162 -11.37 -8.06 -6.41
C SER A 162 -11.56 -6.95 -7.47
N TYR A 163 -11.93 -7.33 -8.69
CA TYR A 163 -12.24 -6.34 -9.73
C TYR A 163 -13.39 -5.43 -9.31
N GLU A 164 -14.41 -6.00 -8.67
CA GLU A 164 -15.60 -5.32 -8.14
C GLU A 164 -15.23 -4.33 -7.03
N GLU A 165 -14.33 -4.74 -6.12
CA GLU A 165 -13.85 -3.85 -5.06
C GLU A 165 -13.06 -2.68 -5.63
N ILE A 166 -12.21 -2.91 -6.63
CA ILE A 166 -11.45 -1.85 -7.29
C ILE A 166 -12.40 -0.90 -8.03
N ALA A 167 -13.42 -1.42 -8.71
CA ALA A 167 -14.43 -0.60 -9.38
C ALA A 167 -15.18 0.30 -8.39
N ALA A 168 -15.63 -0.26 -7.27
CA ALA A 168 -16.29 0.48 -6.20
C ALA A 168 -15.38 1.54 -5.56
N LEU A 169 -14.12 1.19 -5.29
CA LEU A 169 -13.14 2.07 -4.65
C LEU A 169 -12.73 3.24 -5.56
N THR A 170 -12.49 2.96 -6.84
CA THR A 170 -12.06 3.97 -7.82
C THR A 170 -13.22 4.74 -8.45
N LYS A 171 -14.46 4.33 -8.19
CA LYS A 171 -15.69 4.83 -8.83
C LYS A 171 -15.61 4.77 -10.35
N THR A 172 -15.15 3.62 -10.88
CA THR A 172 -15.06 3.36 -12.32
C THR A 172 -15.75 2.06 -12.69
N GLY A 173 -16.04 1.85 -13.99
CA GLY A 173 -16.69 0.63 -14.45
C GLY A 173 -15.72 -0.57 -14.46
N MET A 174 -16.26 -1.78 -14.29
CA MET A 174 -15.49 -3.04 -14.32
C MET A 174 -14.66 -3.20 -15.59
N GLY A 175 -15.18 -2.77 -16.75
CA GLY A 175 -14.44 -2.78 -18.02
C GLY A 175 -13.21 -1.88 -17.96
N THR A 176 -13.33 -0.68 -17.37
CA THR A 176 -12.21 0.23 -17.15
C THR A 176 -11.17 -0.37 -16.22
N VAL A 177 -11.60 -1.01 -15.13
CA VAL A 177 -10.69 -1.67 -14.19
C VAL A 177 -9.89 -2.77 -14.89
N LYS A 178 -10.56 -3.68 -15.61
CA LYS A 178 -9.90 -4.76 -16.37
C LYS A 178 -8.90 -4.21 -17.39
N SER A 179 -9.30 -3.19 -18.15
CA SER A 179 -8.44 -2.54 -19.14
C SER A 179 -7.21 -1.89 -18.49
N ARG A 180 -7.37 -1.18 -17.37
CA ARG A 180 -6.26 -0.54 -16.65
C ARG A 180 -5.28 -1.54 -16.05
N ILE A 181 -5.77 -2.66 -15.50
CA ILE A 181 -4.92 -3.73 -14.98
C ILE A 181 -4.11 -4.35 -16.12
N ASN A 182 -4.76 -4.71 -17.23
CA ASN A 182 -4.07 -5.29 -18.38
C ASN A 182 -3.03 -4.33 -18.94
N ARG A 183 -3.36 -3.05 -19.10
CA ARG A 183 -2.41 -2.06 -19.60
C ARG A 183 -1.23 -1.85 -18.65
N GLY A 184 -1.49 -1.77 -17.34
CA GLY A 184 -0.45 -1.63 -16.34
C GLY A 184 0.49 -2.83 -16.27
N ARG A 185 -0.02 -4.05 -16.48
CA ARG A 185 0.81 -5.27 -16.56
C ARG A 185 1.69 -5.29 -17.81
N GLU A 186 1.19 -4.80 -18.94
CA GLU A 186 2.01 -4.68 -20.15
C GLU A 186 3.12 -3.64 -19.96
N GLU A 187 2.79 -2.45 -19.44
CA GLU A 187 3.80 -1.43 -19.11
C GLU A 187 4.84 -1.97 -18.13
N LEU A 188 4.39 -2.67 -17.08
CA LEU A 188 5.29 -3.27 -16.10
C LEU A 188 6.25 -4.25 -16.78
N LYS A 189 5.75 -5.10 -17.69
CA LYS A 189 6.57 -6.06 -18.43
C LYS A 189 7.62 -5.36 -19.30
N GLU A 190 7.24 -4.31 -20.03
CA GLU A 190 8.18 -3.51 -20.84
C GLU A 190 9.27 -2.87 -19.96
N ILE A 191 8.87 -2.26 -18.84
CA ILE A 191 9.80 -1.66 -17.86
C ILE A 191 10.75 -2.71 -17.28
N PHE A 192 10.25 -3.89 -16.91
CA PHE A 192 11.07 -4.98 -16.38
C PHE A 192 12.14 -5.45 -17.36
N ILE A 193 11.81 -5.49 -18.66
CA ILE A 193 12.76 -5.88 -19.71
C ILE A 193 13.86 -4.82 -19.83
N ALA A 194 13.48 -3.54 -19.96
CA ALA A 194 14.43 -2.44 -20.06
C ALA A 194 15.38 -2.35 -18.86
N MET A 195 14.84 -2.42 -17.63
CA MET A 195 15.66 -2.39 -16.41
C MET A 195 16.62 -3.58 -16.31
N LYS A 196 16.25 -4.77 -16.82
CA LYS A 196 17.15 -5.93 -16.84
C LYS A 196 18.29 -5.74 -17.84
N GLU A 197 18.03 -5.09 -18.97
CA GLU A 197 19.05 -4.75 -19.96
C GLU A 197 20.04 -3.74 -19.38
N GLU A 198 19.55 -2.70 -18.68
CA GLU A 198 20.39 -1.71 -17.96
C GLU A 198 21.32 -2.39 -16.94
N VAL A 199 20.81 -3.29 -16.10
CA VAL A 199 21.64 -4.02 -15.12
C VAL A 199 22.69 -4.90 -15.81
N ARG A 200 22.33 -5.55 -16.93
CA ARG A 200 23.26 -6.41 -17.67
C ARG A 200 24.35 -5.62 -18.39
N GLU A 201 24.04 -4.43 -18.89
CA GLU A 201 24.96 -3.59 -19.66
C GLU A 201 25.91 -2.79 -18.76
N TYR A 202 25.47 -2.38 -17.56
CA TYR A 202 26.25 -1.53 -16.64
C TYR A 202 26.79 -2.26 -15.39
N GLY A 203 26.44 -3.53 -15.17
CA GLY A 203 27.06 -4.39 -14.15
C GLY A 203 26.93 -3.88 -12.71
N MET A 204 25.78 -3.31 -12.35
CA MET A 204 25.42 -2.99 -10.96
C MET A 204 24.84 -4.21 -10.24
#